data_AF-A0A4P5QYG7-F1
#
_entry.id   AF-A0A4P5QYG7-F1
#
_cell.length_a   1.000
_cell.length_b   1.000
_cell.length_c   1.000
_cell.angle_alpha   90.00
_cell.angle_beta   90.00
_cell.angle_gamma   90.00
#
_symmetry.space_group_name_H-M   'P 1'
#
loop_
_entity.id
_entity.type
_entity.pdbx_description
1 polymer ?
#
loop_
_entity_poly.entity_id
_entity_poly.type
_entity_poly.pdbx_seq_one_letter_code
_entity_poly.pdbx_strand_id
1 'polypeptide(L)'
;MMRQLLSWRTWAAIGALLVLATVVQLITSRGPRGGDSPSTQPSQRRVEAVASVMAIQSSEAFAVIEGITVGSATLTLDDGRIITIVRDTPGEIDCADRTTPAACVVVADLLGNGVVWYALVNANGPASRTLALPTLVDMEDGGDTGVLENGWLVPLANGVIRTCAGAPRSPTLRAFIDSYSGTGITTLLDLDRDEVVEVICAN
;
A
#
# COMPACT_ATOMS: atom_id res chain seq x y z
N MET A 1 -0.98 -54.77 -50.14
CA MET A 1 0.18 -55.59 -49.72
C MET A 1 1.45 -54.84 -50.10
N MET A 2 2.06 -54.13 -49.15
CA MET A 2 3.44 -53.61 -49.21
C MET A 2 3.81 -53.23 -47.77
N ARG A 3 4.35 -54.21 -47.03
CA ARG A 3 5.11 -54.00 -45.80
C ARG A 3 6.50 -53.58 -46.24
N GLN A 4 6.90 -52.35 -45.94
CA GLN A 4 8.28 -51.93 -46.14
C GLN A 4 8.78 -51.17 -44.90
N LEU A 5 9.47 -51.94 -44.05
CA LEU A 5 10.68 -51.55 -43.32
C LEU A 5 10.59 -50.32 -42.40
N LEU A 6 9.95 -50.46 -41.23
CA LEU A 6 10.48 -49.76 -40.04
C LEU A 6 11.64 -50.61 -39.49
N SER A 7 12.84 -50.29 -39.97
CA SER A 7 14.06 -50.98 -39.56
C SER A 7 14.23 -50.93 -38.02
N TRP A 8 14.71 -52.00 -37.41
CA TRP A 8 15.03 -52.07 -35.97
C TRP A 8 15.85 -50.85 -35.47
N ARG A 9 16.63 -50.23 -36.36
CA ARG A 9 17.43 -49.04 -36.09
C ARG A 9 16.59 -47.79 -35.77
N THR A 10 15.39 -47.64 -36.36
CA THR A 10 14.50 -46.52 -36.03
C THR A 10 13.89 -46.69 -34.63
N TRP A 11 13.58 -47.92 -34.24
CA TRP A 11 13.12 -48.22 -32.89
C TRP A 11 14.21 -47.99 -31.84
N ALA A 12 15.46 -48.36 -32.14
CA ALA A 12 16.60 -48.07 -31.27
C ALA A 12 16.85 -46.56 -31.10
N ALA A 13 16.71 -45.77 -32.16
CA ALA A 13 16.87 -44.32 -32.10
C ALA A 13 15.77 -43.64 -31.27
N ILE A 14 14.51 -44.07 -31.41
CA ILE A 14 13.40 -43.58 -30.60
C ILE A 14 13.60 -43.94 -29.13
N GLY A 15 14.03 -45.18 -28.85
CA GLY A 15 14.36 -45.62 -27.49
C GLY A 15 15.46 -44.77 -26.86
N ALA A 16 16.54 -44.48 -27.59
CA ALA A 16 17.62 -43.64 -27.12
C ALA A 16 17.15 -42.19 -26.83
N LEU A 17 16.31 -41.61 -27.70
CA LEU A 17 15.75 -40.27 -27.49
C LEU A 17 14.85 -40.20 -26.25
N LEU A 18 14.02 -41.22 -26.00
CA LEU A 18 13.15 -41.28 -24.82
C LEU A 18 13.95 -41.44 -23.52
N VAL A 19 15.02 -42.22 -23.54
CA VAL A 19 15.95 -42.34 -22.40
C VAL A 19 16.67 -41.02 -22.15
N LEU A 20 17.11 -40.32 -23.21
CA LEU A 20 17.78 -39.02 -23.06
C LEU A 20 16.82 -37.95 -22.51
N ALA A 21 15.58 -37.91 -23.01
CA ALA A 21 14.55 -37.00 -22.51
C ALA A 21 14.19 -37.26 -21.04
N THR A 22 14.08 -38.53 -20.63
CA THR A 22 13.80 -38.89 -19.23
C THR A 22 14.98 -38.61 -18.30
N VAL A 23 16.22 -38.81 -18.74
CA VAL A 23 17.42 -38.45 -17.99
C VAL A 23 17.52 -36.93 -17.81
N VAL A 24 17.26 -36.14 -18.86
CA VAL A 24 17.21 -34.67 -18.76
C VAL A 24 16.13 -34.25 -17.76
N GLN A 25 14.92 -34.79 -17.83
CA GLN A 25 13.86 -34.48 -16.87
C GLN A 25 14.21 -34.87 -15.42
N LEU A 26 14.89 -35.99 -15.20
CA LEU A 26 15.36 -36.40 -13.86
C LEU A 26 16.48 -35.52 -13.31
N ILE A 27 17.30 -34.93 -14.17
CA ILE A 27 18.34 -33.97 -13.78
C ILE A 27 17.71 -32.60 -13.49
N THR A 28 16.76 -32.14 -14.30
CA THR A 28 16.11 -30.82 -14.11
C THR A 28 15.04 -30.82 -13.02
N SER A 29 14.43 -31.96 -12.69
CA SER A 29 13.39 -32.07 -11.64
C SER A 29 13.94 -32.14 -10.22
N ARG A 30 15.27 -32.20 -10.03
CA ARG A 30 15.94 -32.06 -8.72
C ARG A 30 16.30 -30.62 -8.35
N GLY A 31 15.82 -29.63 -9.10
CA GLY A 31 15.80 -28.25 -8.60
C GLY A 31 14.90 -28.16 -7.37
N PRO A 32 15.18 -27.26 -6.40
CA PRO A 32 14.28 -27.03 -5.28
C PRO A 32 12.88 -26.81 -5.84
N ARG A 33 11.91 -27.60 -5.38
CA ARG A 33 10.50 -27.32 -5.62
C ARG A 33 10.22 -25.99 -4.92
N GLY A 34 10.42 -24.89 -5.65
CA GLY A 34 9.89 -23.60 -5.30
C GLY A 34 8.38 -23.78 -5.23
N GLY A 35 7.87 -23.88 -4.01
CA GLY A 35 6.46 -23.64 -3.76
C GLY A 35 6.22 -22.21 -4.19
N ASP A 36 5.71 -22.04 -5.40
CA ASP A 36 5.17 -20.78 -5.88
C ASP A 36 3.81 -20.62 -5.16
N SER A 37 3.88 -20.42 -3.84
CA SER A 37 2.90 -19.55 -3.22
C SER A 37 3.11 -18.22 -3.93
N PRO A 38 2.10 -17.61 -4.57
CA PRO A 38 2.22 -16.20 -4.90
C PRO A 38 2.55 -15.53 -3.57
N SER A 39 3.81 -15.13 -3.41
CA SER A 39 4.16 -14.14 -2.44
C SER A 39 3.47 -12.91 -2.99
N THR A 40 2.21 -12.72 -2.59
CA THR A 40 1.61 -11.39 -2.55
C THR A 40 2.63 -10.60 -1.77
N GLN A 41 3.49 -9.86 -2.49
CA GLN A 41 4.30 -8.84 -1.85
C GLN A 41 3.30 -8.07 -0.98
N PRO A 42 3.57 -7.87 0.31
CA PRO A 42 2.73 -6.99 1.09
C PRO A 42 2.60 -5.73 0.24
N SER A 43 1.38 -5.40 -0.19
CA SER A 43 1.15 -4.16 -0.92
C SER A 43 1.66 -3.09 0.03
N GLN A 44 2.82 -2.53 -0.31
CA GLN A 44 3.38 -1.41 0.42
C GLN A 44 2.25 -0.38 0.46
N ARG A 45 1.81 0.02 1.66
CA ARG A 45 0.64 0.89 1.86
C ARG A 45 0.99 2.29 1.36
N ARG A 46 1.06 2.45 0.04
CA ARG A 46 1.47 3.66 -0.65
C ARG A 46 0.23 4.50 -0.82
N VAL A 47 0.20 5.61 -0.10
CA VAL A 47 -0.92 6.52 -0.11
C VAL A 47 -0.93 7.26 -1.44
N GLU A 48 -1.97 7.03 -2.23
CA GLU A 48 -2.20 7.68 -3.52
C GLU A 48 -3.40 8.63 -3.50
N ALA A 49 -4.27 8.51 -2.50
CA ALA A 49 -5.38 9.43 -2.31
C ALA A 49 -5.65 9.66 -0.81
N VAL A 50 -5.88 10.92 -0.46
CA VAL A 50 -6.43 11.31 0.82
C VAL A 50 -7.62 12.23 0.58
N ALA A 51 -8.67 12.13 1.39
CA ALA A 51 -9.79 13.05 1.28
C ALA A 51 -10.68 13.03 2.52
N SER A 52 -11.35 14.16 2.77
CA SER A 52 -12.37 14.21 3.80
C SER A 52 -13.63 13.47 3.35
N VAL A 53 -14.18 12.62 4.21
CA VAL A 53 -15.36 11.81 3.90
C VAL A 53 -16.62 12.58 4.28
N MET A 54 -17.42 12.92 3.29
CA MET A 54 -18.67 13.66 3.46
C MET A 54 -19.87 12.75 3.73
N ALA A 55 -19.86 11.53 3.17
CA ALA A 55 -20.89 10.54 3.42
C ALA A 55 -20.36 9.12 3.23
N ILE A 56 -20.87 8.19 4.05
CA ILE A 56 -20.62 6.76 3.94
C ILE A 56 -21.96 6.07 3.70
N GLN A 57 -22.10 5.41 2.56
CA GLN A 57 -23.28 4.63 2.21
C GLN A 57 -22.89 3.16 2.13
N SER A 58 -23.43 2.33 3.03
CA SER A 58 -23.20 0.88 3.01
C SER A 58 -24.51 0.14 2.80
N SER A 59 -24.48 -0.90 1.95
CA SER A 59 -25.62 -1.81 1.76
C SER A 59 -25.67 -2.94 2.79
N GLU A 60 -24.63 -3.06 3.61
CA GLU A 60 -24.42 -4.13 4.58
C GLU A 60 -23.55 -3.66 5.75
N ALA A 61 -23.22 -4.57 6.68
CA ALA A 61 -22.34 -4.31 7.80
C ALA A 61 -20.91 -4.03 7.31
N PHE A 62 -20.61 -2.76 7.05
CA PHE A 62 -19.29 -2.29 6.65
C PHE A 62 -18.37 -2.17 7.87
N ALA A 63 -17.40 -3.07 7.98
CA ALA A 63 -16.41 -3.09 9.04
C ALA A 63 -15.11 -3.73 8.55
N VAL A 64 -14.08 -3.70 9.38
CA VAL A 64 -12.83 -4.43 9.16
C VAL A 64 -12.69 -5.48 10.24
N ILE A 65 -12.43 -6.73 9.85
CA ILE A 65 -12.16 -7.86 10.73
C ILE A 65 -10.81 -8.46 10.30
N GLU A 66 -9.87 -8.55 11.23
CA GLU A 66 -8.51 -9.07 10.96
C GLU A 66 -7.81 -8.36 9.78
N GLY A 67 -8.03 -7.05 9.65
CA GLY A 67 -7.41 -6.22 8.60
C GLY A 67 -8.08 -6.34 7.21
N ILE A 68 -9.19 -7.07 7.11
CA ILE A 68 -9.95 -7.26 5.86
C ILE A 68 -11.36 -6.68 6.00
N THR A 69 -11.82 -6.00 4.96
CA THR A 69 -13.16 -5.43 4.93
C THR A 69 -14.23 -6.50 4.83
N VAL A 70 -15.12 -6.53 5.82
CA VAL A 70 -16.41 -7.19 5.71
C VAL A 70 -17.43 -6.20 5.20
N GLY A 71 -18.12 -6.62 4.15
CA GLY A 71 -19.15 -5.83 3.49
C GLY A 71 -18.62 -4.83 2.47
N SER A 72 -19.42 -3.83 2.12
CA SER A 72 -19.09 -2.85 1.09
C SER A 72 -19.66 -1.47 1.44
N ALA A 73 -18.94 -0.43 1.01
CA ALA A 73 -19.35 0.96 1.22
C ALA A 73 -18.95 1.84 0.04
N THR A 74 -19.76 2.86 -0.22
CA THR A 74 -19.46 3.96 -1.12
C THR A 74 -19.20 5.20 -0.27
N LEU A 75 -18.04 5.81 -0.46
CA LEU A 75 -17.62 7.04 0.19
C LEU A 75 -17.81 8.20 -0.78
N THR A 76 -18.51 9.24 -0.35
CA THR A 76 -18.53 10.53 -1.04
C THR A 76 -17.50 11.44 -0.37
N LEU A 77 -16.60 12.01 -1.16
CA LEU A 77 -15.50 12.85 -0.69
C LEU A 77 -15.84 14.35 -0.80
N ASP A 78 -15.06 15.20 -0.14
CA ASP A 78 -15.26 16.66 -0.13
C ASP A 78 -14.95 17.34 -1.47
N ASP A 79 -14.08 16.72 -2.28
CA ASP A 79 -13.80 17.13 -3.66
C ASP A 79 -14.82 16.60 -4.69
N GLY A 80 -15.85 15.88 -4.23
CA GLY A 80 -16.90 15.30 -5.07
C GLY A 80 -16.53 13.96 -5.71
N ARG A 81 -15.33 13.42 -5.48
CA ARG A 81 -15.00 12.04 -5.86
C ARG A 81 -15.88 11.06 -5.09
N ILE A 82 -16.11 9.92 -5.72
CA ILE A 82 -16.79 8.79 -5.11
C ILE A 82 -15.83 7.60 -5.14
N ILE A 83 -15.55 7.03 -3.97
CA ILE A 83 -14.71 5.84 -3.83
C ILE A 83 -15.57 4.68 -3.36
N THR A 84 -15.44 3.53 -4.02
CA THR A 84 -16.13 2.30 -3.62
C THR A 84 -15.14 1.36 -2.96
N ILE A 85 -15.39 1.02 -1.69
CA ILE A 85 -14.70 -0.02 -0.96
C ILE A 85 -15.53 -1.29 -1.06
N VAL A 86 -14.94 -2.32 -1.67
CA VAL A 86 -15.59 -3.61 -1.86
C VAL A 86 -15.24 -4.56 -0.71
N ARG A 87 -15.98 -5.66 -0.61
CA ARG A 87 -15.66 -6.75 0.31
C ARG A 87 -14.26 -7.29 -0.01
N ASP A 88 -13.59 -7.77 1.03
CA ASP A 88 -12.28 -8.42 0.95
C ASP A 88 -11.14 -7.45 0.61
N THR A 89 -11.41 -6.14 0.52
CA THR A 89 -10.38 -5.10 0.45
C THR A 89 -9.65 -5.00 1.80
N PRO A 90 -8.32 -5.13 1.83
CA PRO A 90 -7.52 -4.83 3.02
C PRO A 90 -7.75 -3.41 3.53
N GLY A 91 -7.84 -3.24 4.85
CA GLY A 91 -7.93 -1.90 5.41
C GLY A 91 -7.98 -1.86 6.92
N GLU A 92 -8.13 -0.64 7.45
CA GLU A 92 -8.31 -0.35 8.87
C GLU A 92 -9.33 0.78 9.06
N ILE A 93 -10.11 0.72 10.14
CA ILE A 93 -11.08 1.77 10.45
C ILE A 93 -10.97 2.16 11.91
N ASP A 94 -10.30 3.28 12.13
CA ASP A 94 -10.10 3.91 13.44
C ASP A 94 -10.97 5.18 13.63
N CYS A 95 -11.67 5.61 12.56
CA CYS A 95 -12.61 6.71 12.65
C CYS A 95 -13.82 6.34 13.52
N ALA A 96 -14.03 7.14 14.58
CA ALA A 96 -15.05 6.90 15.60
C ALA A 96 -16.43 7.41 15.18
N ASP A 97 -16.51 8.56 14.52
CA ASP A 97 -17.76 9.15 14.02
C ASP A 97 -17.85 9.02 12.50
N ARG A 98 -18.65 8.05 12.05
CA ARG A 98 -18.86 7.70 10.64
C ARG A 98 -20.16 8.26 10.08
N THR A 99 -20.89 9.08 10.85
CA THR A 99 -22.21 9.62 10.47
C THR A 99 -22.17 11.12 10.25
N THR A 100 -21.28 11.83 10.95
CA THR A 100 -21.09 13.27 10.76
C THR A 100 -20.20 13.53 9.54
N PRO A 101 -20.61 14.40 8.59
CA PRO A 101 -19.77 14.79 7.47
C PRO A 101 -18.44 15.39 7.92
N ALA A 102 -17.35 15.05 7.21
CA ALA A 102 -15.99 15.49 7.47
C ALA A 102 -15.40 15.08 8.84
N ALA A 103 -16.03 14.13 9.55
CA ALA A 103 -15.47 13.57 10.77
C ALA A 103 -14.39 12.50 10.50
N CYS A 104 -14.43 11.86 9.34
CA CYS A 104 -13.41 10.91 8.88
C CYS A 104 -12.61 11.46 7.71
N VAL A 105 -11.36 11.02 7.61
CA VAL A 105 -10.53 11.12 6.41
C VAL A 105 -10.27 9.71 5.89
N VAL A 106 -10.42 9.50 4.59
CA VAL A 106 -9.97 8.28 3.93
C VAL A 106 -8.53 8.48 3.47
N VAL A 107 -7.69 7.50 3.74
CA VAL A 107 -6.32 7.38 3.22
C VAL A 107 -6.29 6.10 2.42
N ALA A 108 -5.96 6.14 1.13
CA ALA A 108 -6.08 4.98 0.26
C ALA A 108 -4.85 4.77 -0.62
N ASP A 109 -4.51 3.50 -0.77
CA ASP A 109 -3.65 2.98 -1.83
C ASP A 109 -4.56 2.58 -3.00
N LEU A 110 -4.30 3.16 -4.16
CA LEU A 110 -5.13 2.99 -5.35
C LEU A 110 -4.39 2.21 -6.43
N LEU A 111 -5.17 1.57 -7.30
CA LEU A 111 -4.69 1.05 -8.57
C LEU A 111 -5.68 1.46 -9.65
N GLY A 112 -5.38 2.56 -10.32
CA GLY A 112 -6.34 3.27 -11.16
C GLY A 112 -7.50 3.80 -10.30
N ASN A 113 -8.69 3.23 -10.50
CA ASN A 113 -9.89 3.61 -9.72
C ASN A 113 -10.23 2.61 -8.60
N GLY A 114 -9.45 1.52 -8.46
CA GLY A 114 -9.68 0.49 -7.46
C GLY A 114 -8.93 0.80 -6.17
N VAL A 115 -9.56 0.53 -5.02
CA VAL A 115 -8.91 0.61 -3.70
C VAL A 115 -8.18 -0.71 -3.43
N VAL A 116 -6.86 -0.66 -3.34
CA VAL A 116 -6.01 -1.81 -2.98
C VAL A 116 -5.92 -1.97 -1.47
N TRP A 117 -5.80 -0.85 -0.76
CA TRP A 117 -5.84 -0.78 0.69
C TRP A 117 -6.39 0.59 1.13
N TYR A 118 -7.00 0.67 2.31
CA TYR A 118 -7.41 1.95 2.88
C TYR A 118 -7.33 2.00 4.40
N ALA A 119 -7.27 3.22 4.93
CA ALA A 119 -7.60 3.54 6.30
C ALA A 119 -8.70 4.60 6.34
N LEU A 120 -9.64 4.44 7.28
CA LEU A 120 -10.55 5.50 7.69
C LEU A 120 -10.12 5.99 9.07
N VAL A 121 -9.57 7.20 9.13
CA VAL A 121 -9.04 7.81 10.34
C VAL A 121 -9.87 9.02 10.75
N ASN A 122 -9.76 9.42 12.01
CA ASN A 122 -10.43 10.63 12.49
C ASN A 122 -9.81 11.86 11.81
N ALA A 123 -10.66 12.80 11.38
CA ALA A 123 -10.19 14.11 10.97
C ALA A 123 -9.64 14.89 12.19
N ASN A 124 -8.71 15.81 11.94
CA ASN A 124 -8.26 16.76 12.98
C ASN A 124 -9.40 17.70 13.44
N GLY A 125 -10.45 17.82 12.62
CA GLY A 125 -11.68 18.54 12.93
C GLY A 125 -12.56 18.70 11.68
N PRO A 126 -13.84 19.10 11.83
CA PRO A 126 -14.84 19.09 10.74
C PRO A 126 -14.55 20.01 9.55
N ALA A 127 -13.63 20.97 9.71
CA ALA A 127 -13.21 21.91 8.66
C ALA A 127 -11.68 21.92 8.47
N SER A 128 -10.99 20.91 9.03
CA SER A 128 -9.55 20.81 8.87
C SER A 128 -9.21 20.47 7.42
N ARG A 129 -8.23 21.19 6.87
CA ARG A 129 -7.59 20.88 5.58
C ARG A 129 -6.30 20.09 5.77
N THR A 130 -6.00 19.70 7.00
CA THR A 130 -4.84 18.86 7.33
C THR A 130 -5.25 17.62 8.08
N LEU A 131 -4.45 16.58 7.91
CA LEU A 131 -4.51 15.33 8.65
C LEU A 131 -3.22 15.16 9.45
N ALA A 132 -3.35 14.93 10.76
CA ALA A 132 -2.23 14.53 11.59
C ALA A 132 -1.98 13.03 11.39
N LEU A 133 -0.77 12.71 11.00
CA LEU A 133 -0.30 11.37 10.73
C LEU A 133 0.75 10.96 11.76
N PRO A 134 0.98 9.64 11.92
CA PRO A 134 2.06 9.11 12.75
C PRO A 134 3.45 9.69 12.43
N THR A 135 4.41 9.38 13.29
CA THR A 135 5.79 9.88 13.17
C THR A 135 6.39 9.52 11.82
N LEU A 136 6.93 10.51 11.11
CA LEU A 136 7.76 10.29 9.93
C LEU A 136 9.13 9.78 10.36
N VAL A 137 9.45 8.52 10.03
CA VAL A 137 10.65 7.82 10.52
C VAL A 137 11.73 7.65 9.48
N ASP A 138 11.37 7.70 8.20
CA ASP A 138 12.33 7.59 7.08
C ASP A 138 11.79 8.27 5.82
N MET A 139 12.59 8.30 4.76
CA MET A 139 12.19 8.69 3.42
C MET A 139 12.89 7.84 2.36
N GLU A 140 12.18 7.48 1.29
CA GLU A 140 12.77 6.77 0.16
C GLU A 140 13.90 7.60 -0.50
N ASP A 141 14.81 6.94 -1.22
CA ASP A 141 15.99 7.60 -1.81
C ASP A 141 15.65 8.69 -2.86
N GLY A 142 14.46 8.64 -3.44
CA GLY A 142 13.92 9.70 -4.30
C GLY A 142 13.63 11.00 -3.55
N GLY A 143 13.44 10.94 -2.22
CA GLY A 143 13.17 12.09 -1.36
C GLY A 143 11.75 12.66 -1.46
N ASP A 144 10.92 12.10 -2.33
CA ASP A 144 9.52 12.47 -2.60
C ASP A 144 8.51 11.61 -1.84
N THR A 145 8.96 10.53 -1.22
CA THR A 145 8.12 9.62 -0.43
C THR A 145 8.67 9.46 0.97
N GLY A 146 7.82 9.68 1.97
CA GLY A 146 8.10 9.51 3.39
C GLY A 146 7.58 8.17 3.90
N VAL A 147 8.25 7.61 4.90
CA VAL A 147 7.84 6.38 5.58
C VAL A 147 7.41 6.73 7.00
N LEU A 148 6.16 6.44 7.32
CA LEU A 148 5.60 6.63 8.65
C LEU A 148 5.92 5.44 9.56
N GLU A 149 5.89 5.63 10.88
CA GLU A 149 6.20 4.60 11.87
C GLU A 149 5.27 3.38 11.81
N ASN A 150 4.05 3.56 11.30
CA ASN A 150 3.08 2.49 11.04
C ASN A 150 3.27 1.81 9.66
N GLY A 151 4.33 2.15 8.94
CA GLY A 151 4.71 1.55 7.66
C GLY A 151 3.97 2.10 6.44
N TRP A 152 3.16 3.15 6.58
CA TRP A 152 2.56 3.83 5.44
C TRP A 152 3.62 4.61 4.67
N LEU A 153 3.51 4.63 3.34
CA LEU A 153 4.32 5.49 2.48
C LEU A 153 3.47 6.66 2.01
N VAL A 154 3.92 7.88 2.26
CA VAL A 154 3.16 9.09 1.99
C VAL A 154 3.94 10.03 1.08
N PRO A 155 3.29 10.72 0.12
CA PRO A 155 3.93 11.74 -0.68
C PRO A 155 4.44 12.90 0.18
N LEU A 156 5.64 13.40 -0.12
CA LEU A 156 6.26 14.55 0.53
C LEU A 156 6.22 15.75 -0.41
N ALA A 157 5.73 16.88 0.09
CA ALA A 157 5.78 18.12 -0.67
C ALA A 157 7.23 18.58 -0.87
N ASN A 158 7.48 19.25 -2.00
CA ASN A 158 8.71 20.00 -2.19
C ASN A 158 8.82 21.10 -1.12
N GLY A 159 9.84 20.99 -0.25
CA GLY A 159 10.08 21.98 0.79
C GLY A 159 9.20 21.82 2.03
N VAL A 160 9.02 20.59 2.51
CA VAL A 160 8.35 20.30 3.80
C VAL A 160 8.84 21.23 4.91
N ILE A 161 7.90 21.93 5.55
CA ILE A 161 8.16 22.85 6.65
C ILE A 161 8.55 22.04 7.89
N ARG A 162 9.54 22.55 8.65
CA ARG A 162 10.05 21.90 9.85
C ARG A 162 9.87 22.84 11.03
N THR A 163 9.02 22.46 11.98
CA THR A 163 8.61 23.33 13.09
C THR A 163 9.01 22.71 14.42
N CYS A 164 9.84 23.41 15.20
CA CYS A 164 10.30 22.97 16.52
C CYS A 164 10.42 24.17 17.46
N ALA A 165 10.55 23.91 18.76
CA ALA A 165 10.91 24.93 19.73
C ALA A 165 12.34 25.45 19.43
N GLY A 166 12.43 26.59 18.73
CA GLY A 166 13.68 27.16 18.22
C GLY A 166 13.95 26.82 16.75
N ALA A 167 15.08 27.31 16.22
CA ALA A 167 15.44 27.02 14.83
C ALA A 167 15.83 25.53 14.69
N PRO A 168 15.22 24.76 13.78
CA PRO A 168 15.63 23.39 13.52
C PRO A 168 17.08 23.37 13.07
N ARG A 169 17.89 22.50 13.68
CA ARG A 169 19.34 22.43 13.41
C ARG A 169 19.69 21.67 12.13
N SER A 170 18.70 21.03 11.50
CA SER A 170 18.93 20.12 10.38
C SER A 170 18.89 20.87 9.04
N PRO A 171 19.87 20.67 8.13
CA PRO A 171 19.90 21.35 6.84
C PRO A 171 18.88 20.79 5.84
N THR A 172 18.52 19.51 5.96
CA THR A 172 17.59 18.80 5.06
C THR A 172 16.45 18.14 5.84
N LEU A 173 15.43 17.65 5.14
CA LEU A 173 14.36 16.85 5.75
C LEU A 173 14.90 15.51 6.27
N ARG A 174 15.75 14.80 5.51
CA ARG A 174 16.38 13.55 5.98
C ARG A 174 17.13 13.75 7.31
N ALA A 175 18.00 14.75 7.38
CA ALA A 175 18.72 15.08 8.61
C ALA A 175 17.80 15.53 9.75
N PHE A 176 16.59 16.02 9.44
CA PHE A 176 15.56 16.31 10.44
C PHE A 176 14.97 15.02 10.99
N ILE A 177 14.52 14.12 10.11
CA ILE A 177 13.98 12.81 10.48
C ILE A 177 14.99 12.04 11.34
N ASP A 178 16.24 11.93 10.90
CA ASP A 178 17.32 11.24 11.63
C ASP A 178 17.54 11.77 13.05
N SER A 179 17.28 13.07 13.26
CA SER A 179 17.53 13.74 14.54
C SER A 179 16.35 13.67 15.50
N TYR A 180 15.11 13.64 14.97
CA TYR A 180 13.90 13.86 15.77
C TYR A 180 12.90 12.71 15.76
N SER A 181 13.00 11.75 14.84
CA SER A 181 12.06 10.62 14.76
C SER A 181 12.05 9.78 16.05
N GLY A 182 13.21 9.59 16.68
CA GLY A 182 13.34 8.87 17.95
C GLY A 182 12.69 9.58 19.15
N THR A 183 12.41 10.88 19.06
CA THR A 183 11.69 11.66 20.09
C THR A 183 10.22 11.89 19.75
N GLY A 184 9.79 11.51 18.54
CA GLY A 184 8.45 11.76 18.02
C GLY A 184 8.36 13.00 17.14
N ILE A 185 7.60 12.86 16.06
CA ILE A 185 7.28 13.94 15.11
C ILE A 185 5.78 13.86 14.84
N THR A 186 5.07 14.99 14.85
CA THR A 186 3.72 15.06 14.28
C THR A 186 3.84 15.39 12.80
N THR A 187 3.38 14.49 11.94
CA THR A 187 3.41 14.67 10.48
C THR A 187 2.08 15.28 10.04
N LEU A 188 2.11 16.40 9.32
CA LEU A 188 0.91 17.04 8.79
C LEU A 188 0.83 16.88 7.27
N LEU A 189 -0.20 16.17 6.84
CA LEU A 189 -0.59 16.03 5.44
C LEU A 189 -1.67 17.05 5.09
N ASP A 190 -1.53 17.70 3.94
CA ASP A 190 -2.51 18.61 3.36
C ASP A 190 -3.50 17.82 2.48
N LEU A 191 -4.79 17.95 2.78
CA LEU A 191 -5.87 17.18 2.13
C LEU A 191 -6.17 17.66 0.70
N ASP A 192 -5.82 18.89 0.36
CA ASP A 192 -6.05 19.43 -1.00
C ASP A 192 -4.90 19.04 -1.93
N ARG A 193 -3.71 18.75 -1.36
CA ARG A 193 -2.48 18.41 -2.10
C ARG A 193 -2.12 16.93 -2.05
N ASP A 194 -2.73 16.15 -1.17
CA ASP A 194 -2.39 14.75 -0.90
C ASP A 194 -0.90 14.54 -0.53
N GLU A 195 -0.28 15.53 0.10
CA GLU A 195 1.16 15.57 0.40
C GLU A 195 1.42 16.00 1.83
N VAL A 196 2.47 15.45 2.45
CA VAL A 196 3.02 15.96 3.71
C VAL A 196 3.65 17.34 3.48
N VAL A 197 3.13 18.36 4.15
CA VAL A 197 3.58 19.75 4.01
C VAL A 197 4.38 20.25 5.20
N GLU A 198 4.20 19.65 6.37
CA GLU A 198 4.86 20.06 7.60
C GLU A 198 5.16 18.88 8.52
N VAL A 199 6.29 18.97 9.22
CA VAL A 199 6.68 18.08 10.32
C VAL A 199 6.98 18.89 11.57
N ILE A 200 6.38 18.49 12.69
CA ILE A 200 6.45 19.23 13.96
C ILE A 200 7.16 18.36 15.00
N CYS A 201 8.21 18.87 15.62
CA CYS A 201 8.86 18.20 16.74
C CYS A 201 7.87 17.93 17.88
N ALA A 202 7.98 16.78 18.54
CA ALA A 202 7.37 16.60 19.86
C ALA A 202 7.90 17.67 20.85
N ASN A 203 7.03 18.18 21.72
CA ASN A 203 7.39 19.14 22.77
C ASN A 203 8.09 18.47 23.94
#